data_AF-K4IBA9-F1
#
_entry.id   AF-K4IBA9-F1
#
_cell.length_a   1.000
_cell.length_b   1.000
_cell.length_c   1.000
_cell.angle_alpha   90.00
_cell.angle_beta   90.00
_cell.angle_gamma   90.00
#
_symmetry.space_group_name_H-M   'P 1'
#
loop_
_entity.id
_entity.type
_entity.pdbx_description
1 polymer ?
#
loop_
_entity_poly.entity_id
_entity_poly.type
_entity_poly.pdbx_seq_one_letter_code
_entity_poly.pdbx_strand_id
1 'polypeptide(L)'
;MLLFTVKSAFWISYYIAFTDNFIENYCENVDRPELECDGKCFLSDVLDNKQTDTPKNASIFLESELIFTTLCSETDTFISFSIAEVEHSFLYTSHYKFQFLNKNFKPPIRSV
;
A
#
# COMPACT_ATOMS: atom_id res chain seq x y z
N MET A 1 -13.24 -16.61 -12.91
CA MET A 1 -13.12 -17.34 -11.63
C MET A 1 -11.88 -16.95 -10.85
N LEU A 2 -10.68 -16.95 -11.43
CA LEU A 2 -9.42 -16.65 -10.70
C LEU A 2 -9.40 -15.25 -10.05
N LEU A 3 -9.89 -14.23 -10.75
CA LEU A 3 -9.98 -12.86 -10.20
C LEU A 3 -10.91 -12.79 -8.98
N PHE A 4 -12.02 -13.53 -9.01
CA PHE A 4 -12.95 -13.58 -7.90
C PHE A 4 -12.33 -14.25 -6.66
N THR A 5 -11.62 -15.37 -6.85
CA THR A 5 -10.94 -16.06 -5.74
C THR A 5 -9.82 -15.23 -5.12
N VAL A 6 -9.11 -14.42 -5.93
CA VAL A 6 -8.07 -13.52 -5.41
C VAL A 6 -8.69 -12.33 -4.68
N LYS A 7 -9.76 -11.75 -5.24
CA LYS A 7 -10.53 -10.67 -4.59
C LYS A 7 -11.07 -11.13 -3.23
N SER A 8 -11.72 -12.29 -3.16
CA SER A 8 -12.24 -12.81 -1.90
C SER A 8 -11.14 -13.12 -0.88
N ALA A 9 -10.03 -13.73 -1.31
CA ALA A 9 -8.89 -14.01 -0.44
C ALA A 9 -8.26 -12.72 0.13
N PHE A 10 -8.14 -11.68 -0.69
CA PHE A 10 -7.67 -10.38 -0.23
C PHE A 10 -8.58 -9.80 0.87
N TRP A 11 -9.89 -9.74 0.61
CA TRP A 11 -10.85 -9.17 1.56
C TRP A 11 -10.91 -9.94 2.88
N ILE A 12 -10.84 -11.28 2.83
CA ILE A 12 -10.73 -12.12 4.02
C ILE A 12 -9.44 -11.81 4.80
N SER A 13 -8.29 -11.74 4.11
CA SER A 13 -7.00 -11.45 4.74
C SER A 13 -7.02 -10.08 5.44
N TYR A 14 -7.55 -9.06 4.77
CA TYR A 14 -7.67 -7.72 5.31
C TYR A 14 -8.64 -7.65 6.51
N TYR A 15 -9.77 -8.36 6.46
CA TYR A 15 -10.69 -8.48 7.60
C TYR A 15 -10.03 -9.10 8.85
N ILE A 16 -9.24 -10.17 8.65
CA ILE A 16 -8.56 -10.87 9.75
C ILE A 16 -7.40 -10.05 10.31
N ALA A 17 -6.62 -9.39 9.45
CA ALA A 17 -5.44 -8.64 9.85
C ALA A 17 -5.78 -7.28 10.48
N PHE A 18 -6.87 -6.64 10.04
CA PHE A 18 -7.21 -5.26 10.39
C PHE A 18 -8.71 -5.09 10.72
N THR A 19 -9.23 -5.92 11.63
CA THR A 19 -10.67 -5.98 11.94
C THR A 19 -11.26 -4.62 12.36
N ASP A 20 -10.60 -3.86 13.24
CA ASP A 20 -11.12 -2.56 13.70
C ASP A 20 -11.28 -1.55 12.56
N ASN A 21 -10.25 -1.46 11.70
CA ASN A 21 -10.26 -0.58 10.54
C ASN A 21 -11.26 -1.07 9.49
N PHE A 22 -11.45 -2.38 9.37
CA PHE A 22 -12.46 -2.96 8.50
C PHE A 22 -13.87 -2.57 8.97
N ILE A 23 -14.17 -2.69 10.27
CA ILE A 23 -15.48 -2.32 10.82
C ILE A 23 -15.75 -0.83 10.59
N GLU A 24 -14.78 0.03 10.88
CA GLU A 24 -14.91 1.49 10.71
C GLU A 24 -15.25 1.90 9.27
N ASN A 25 -14.68 1.22 8.28
CA ASN A 25 -14.81 1.61 6.88
C ASN A 25 -15.95 0.90 6.13
N TYR A 26 -16.35 -0.31 6.56
CA TYR A 26 -17.25 -1.18 5.80
C TYR A 26 -18.52 -1.57 6.55
N CYS A 27 -18.72 -1.12 7.79
CA CYS A 27 -19.99 -1.32 8.48
C CYS A 27 -20.99 -0.21 8.16
N GLU A 28 -22.19 -0.59 7.70
CA GLU A 28 -23.29 0.34 7.41
C GLU A 28 -24.08 0.76 8.66
N ASN A 29 -24.15 -0.10 9.68
CA ASN A 29 -25.01 0.06 10.86
C ASN A 29 -24.21 0.44 12.12
N VAL A 30 -23.27 1.38 12.00
CA VAL A 30 -22.42 1.82 13.12
C VAL A 30 -23.24 2.37 14.29
N ASP A 31 -24.38 3.02 13.99
CA ASP A 31 -25.28 3.61 14.98
C ASP A 31 -26.18 2.59 15.70
N ARG A 32 -26.15 1.32 15.29
CA ARG A 32 -27.01 0.23 15.80
C ARG A 32 -26.17 -1.00 16.18
N PRO A 33 -25.39 -0.92 17.28
CA PRO A 33 -24.51 -2.00 17.71
C PRO A 33 -25.28 -3.30 18.02
N GLU A 34 -26.58 -3.23 18.34
CA GLU A 34 -27.44 -4.39 18.56
C GLU A 34 -27.62 -5.30 17.34
N LEU A 35 -27.28 -4.82 16.13
CA LEU A 35 -27.38 -5.59 14.88
C LEU A 35 -26.11 -6.39 14.55
N GLU A 36 -25.06 -6.29 15.36
CA GLU A 36 -23.83 -7.10 15.24
C GLU A 36 -23.21 -7.11 13.82
N CYS A 37 -23.23 -5.95 13.15
CA CYS A 37 -22.71 -5.79 11.79
C CYS A 37 -21.26 -6.29 11.65
N ASP A 38 -20.35 -5.92 12.57
CA ASP A 38 -18.93 -6.31 12.64
C ASP A 38 -18.21 -6.45 11.28
N GLY A 39 -18.61 -5.68 10.25
CA GLY A 39 -18.11 -5.85 8.87
C GLY A 39 -18.55 -7.13 8.14
N LYS A 40 -19.30 -8.03 8.80
CA LYS A 40 -19.76 -9.32 8.26
C LYS A 40 -20.70 -9.16 7.08
N CYS A 41 -21.58 -8.15 7.08
CA CYS A 41 -22.51 -7.89 5.98
C CYS A 41 -21.76 -7.66 4.66
N PHE A 42 -20.83 -6.70 4.66
CA PHE A 42 -20.00 -6.40 3.50
C PHE A 42 -19.14 -7.60 3.07
N LEU A 43 -18.51 -8.29 4.04
CA LEU A 43 -17.70 -9.47 3.74
C LEU A 43 -18.53 -10.57 3.06
N SER A 44 -19.75 -10.81 3.54
CA SER A 44 -20.64 -11.82 2.96
C SER A 44 -21.03 -11.46 1.52
N ASP A 45 -21.29 -10.19 1.23
CA ASP A 45 -21.61 -9.76 -0.13
C ASP A 45 -20.44 -9.90 -1.10
N VAL A 46 -19.21 -9.65 -0.64
CA VAL A 46 -17.99 -9.96 -1.42
C VAL A 46 -17.88 -11.45 -1.71
N LEU A 47 -18.14 -12.31 -0.72
CA LEU A 47 -18.04 -13.77 -0.85
C LEU A 47 -19.16 -14.38 -1.69
N ASP A 48 -20.31 -13.73 -1.75
CA ASP A 48 -21.44 -14.09 -2.62
C ASP A 48 -21.31 -13.51 -4.03
N ASN A 49 -20.22 -12.77 -4.29
CA ASN A 49 -19.96 -12.10 -5.57
C ASN A 49 -21.09 -11.11 -5.96
N LYS A 50 -21.76 -10.53 -4.96
CA LYS A 50 -22.74 -9.48 -5.18
C LYS A 50 -22.02 -8.19 -5.56
N GLN A 51 -22.69 -7.33 -6.34
CA GLN A 51 -22.23 -5.96 -6.51
C GLN A 51 -22.29 -5.29 -5.14
N THR A 52 -21.11 -5.10 -4.56
CA THR A 52 -20.94 -4.32 -3.35
C THR A 52 -20.74 -2.88 -3.78
N ASP A 53 -21.45 -1.96 -3.12
CA ASP A 53 -21.11 -0.53 -3.16
C ASP A 53 -19.84 -0.32 -2.33
N THR A 54 -18.74 -0.92 -2.79
CA THR A 54 -17.42 -0.67 -2.24
C THR A 54 -17.21 0.84 -2.23
N PRO A 55 -16.86 1.44 -1.07
CA PRO A 55 -16.56 2.86 -1.01
C PRO A 55 -15.50 3.17 -2.09
N LYS A 56 -15.76 4.22 -2.89
CA LYS A 56 -15.02 4.52 -4.15
C LYS A 56 -13.49 4.44 -4.01
N ASN A 57 -12.98 4.77 -2.85
CA ASN A 57 -11.57 4.74 -2.48
C ASN A 57 -10.99 3.31 -2.35
N ALA A 58 -11.76 2.33 -1.90
CA ALA A 58 -11.30 0.94 -1.75
C ALA A 58 -11.42 0.13 -3.05
N SER A 59 -12.46 0.40 -3.86
CA SER A 59 -12.64 -0.26 -5.16
C SER A 59 -11.56 0.14 -6.16
N ILE A 60 -11.18 1.42 -6.19
CA ILE A 60 -10.14 1.92 -7.10
C ILE A 60 -8.79 1.23 -6.86
N PHE A 61 -8.41 0.98 -5.61
CA PHE A 61 -7.11 0.38 -5.29
C PHE A 61 -7.02 -1.09 -5.73
N LEU A 62 -8.03 -1.90 -5.39
CA LEU A 62 -7.99 -3.35 -5.67
C LEU A 62 -8.28 -3.71 -7.12
N GLU A 63 -9.18 -2.98 -7.78
CA GLU A 63 -9.49 -3.24 -9.18
C GLU A 63 -8.34 -2.78 -10.08
N SER A 64 -7.71 -1.64 -9.80
CA SER A 64 -6.59 -1.17 -10.64
C SER A 64 -5.29 -1.94 -10.40
N GLU A 65 -4.94 -2.29 -9.16
CA GLU A 65 -3.67 -2.93 -8.84
C GLU A 65 -3.66 -4.43 -9.18
N LEU A 66 -4.79 -5.14 -8.99
CA LEU A 66 -4.90 -6.54 -9.42
C LEU A 66 -4.90 -6.67 -10.96
N ILE A 67 -5.58 -5.76 -11.67
CA ILE A 67 -5.54 -5.70 -13.14
C ILE A 67 -4.11 -5.44 -13.61
N PHE A 68 -3.39 -4.47 -13.01
CA PHE A 68 -2.01 -4.17 -13.37
C PHE A 68 -1.06 -5.36 -13.15
N THR A 69 -1.22 -6.08 -12.05
CA THR A 69 -0.40 -7.27 -11.74
C THR A 69 -0.67 -8.43 -12.69
N THR A 70 -1.93 -8.64 -13.10
CA THR A 70 -2.29 -9.69 -14.07
C THR A 70 -1.86 -9.39 -15.50
N LEU A 71 -1.92 -8.12 -15.95
CA LEU A 71 -1.42 -7.71 -17.27
C LEU A 71 0.11 -7.78 -17.37
N CYS A 72 0.85 -7.56 -16.28
CA CYS A 72 2.31 -7.73 -16.27
C CYS A 72 2.76 -9.19 -16.33
N SER A 73 1.85 -10.17 -16.26
CA SER A 73 2.20 -11.60 -16.30
C SER A 73 2.39 -12.15 -17.72
N GLU A 74 2.28 -11.32 -18.76
CA GLU A 74 2.55 -11.75 -20.13
C GLU A 74 4.03 -11.61 -20.47
N THR A 75 4.72 -12.75 -20.31
CA THR A 75 6.09 -13.03 -20.75
C THR A 75 7.16 -12.18 -20.10
N ASP A 76 7.77 -12.82 -19.10
CA ASP A 76 9.15 -12.64 -18.68
C ASP A 76 10.08 -12.81 -19.90
N THR A 77 10.11 -11.80 -20.77
CA THR A 77 11.21 -11.64 -21.71
C THR A 77 12.36 -11.13 -20.87
N PHE A 78 13.21 -12.06 -20.45
CA PHE A 78 14.55 -11.77 -19.96
C PHE A 78 15.28 -11.02 -21.07
N ILE A 79 15.08 -9.70 -21.14
CA ILE A 79 15.91 -8.82 -21.95
C ILE A 79 17.26 -8.88 -21.23
N SER A 80 18.19 -9.68 -21.74
CA SER A 80 19.58 -9.57 -21.31
C SER A 80 20.06 -8.19 -21.74
N PHE A 81 19.87 -7.20 -20.88
CA PHE A 81 20.47 -5.90 -21.04
C PHE A 81 21.96 -6.11 -20.77
N SER A 82 22.73 -6.31 -21.83
CA SER A 82 24.17 -6.15 -21.74
C SER A 82 24.42 -4.68 -21.44
N ILE A 83 24.53 -4.36 -20.15
CA ILE A 83 25.10 -3.10 -19.69
C ILE A 83 26.52 -3.10 -20.25
N ALA A 84 26.77 -2.34 -21.32
CA ALA A 84 28.14 -1.97 -21.63
C ALA A 84 28.62 -1.17 -20.42
N GLU A 85 29.51 -1.76 -19.62
CA GLU A 85 30.17 -1.04 -18.54
C GLU A 85 30.94 0.13 -19.18
N VAL A 86 30.31 1.30 -19.18
CA VAL A 86 31.02 2.53 -19.49
C VAL A 86 31.88 2.81 -18.27
N GLU A 87 33.17 2.53 -18.40
CA GLU A 87 34.17 2.81 -17.38
C GLU A 87 34.29 4.33 -17.22
N HIS A 88 33.48 4.89 -16.31
CA HIS A 88 33.57 6.30 -16.00
C HIS A 88 34.73 6.52 -15.02
N SER A 89 35.82 7.10 -15.52
CA SER A 89 36.93 7.58 -14.69
C SER A 89 36.51 8.88 -13.97
N PHE A 90 35.74 8.76 -12.89
CA PHE A 90 35.50 9.89 -12.00
C PHE A 90 36.70 10.06 -11.07
N LEU A 91 37.43 11.16 -11.22
CA LEU A 91 38.41 11.59 -10.24
C LEU A 91 37.71 12.43 -9.18
N TYR A 92 37.49 11.86 -8.00
CA TYR A 92 36.95 12.59 -6.86
C TYR A 92 38.02 13.53 -6.30
N THR A 93 37.85 14.83 -6.54
CA THR A 93 38.67 15.86 -5.89
C THR A 93 37.92 16.42 -4.70
N SER A 94 38.31 16.01 -3.49
CA SER A 94 37.77 16.61 -2.27
C SER A 94 38.34 18.03 -2.09
N HIS A 95 37.49 19.03 -2.26
CA HIS A 95 37.81 20.41 -1.89
C HIS A 95 37.43 20.72 -0.44
N TYR A 96 37.11 19.70 0.35
CA TYR A 96 36.72 19.89 1.74
C TYR A 96 37.90 20.45 2.54
N LYS A 97 37.68 21.63 3.11
CA LYS A 97 38.56 22.21 4.12
C LYS A 97 37.78 22.27 5.41
N PHE A 98 38.14 21.40 6.36
CA PHE A 98 37.56 21.44 7.69
C PHE A 98 37.82 22.81 8.31
N GLN A 99 36.75 23.54 8.61
CA GLN A 99 36.83 24.77 9.37
C GLN A 99 36.24 24.51 10.75
N PHE A 100 37.11 24.43 11.75
CA PHE A 100 36.67 24.31 13.14
C PHE A 100 35.94 25.58 13.55
N LEU A 101 34.61 25.49 13.66
CA LEU A 101 33.82 26.55 14.27
C LEU A 101 33.76 26.28 15.76
N ASN A 102 34.55 27.04 16.54
CA ASN A 102 34.44 27.06 18.00
C ASN A 102 33.19 27.84 18.43
N LYS A 103 32.01 27.37 17.99
CA LYS A 103 30.73 27.90 18.43
C LYS A 103 30.06 26.80 19.23
N ASN A 104 29.85 27.05 20.52
CA ASN A 104 29.01 26.21 21.37
C ASN A 104 27.59 26.22 20.77
N PHE A 105 27.30 25.25 19.90
CA PHE A 105 26.00 25.09 19.27
C PHE A 105 25.04 24.55 20.33
N LYS A 106 24.48 25.47 21.12
CA LYS A 106 23.42 25.12 22.07
C LYS A 106 22.13 24.93 21.26
N PRO A 107 21.38 23.85 21.50
CA PRO A 107 20.08 23.66 20.86
C PRO A 107 19.17 24.85 21.19
N PRO A 108 18.20 25.19 20.31
CA PRO A 108 17.25 26.25 20.59
C PRO A 108 16.49 25.93 21.88
N ILE A 109 16.31 26.95 22.73
CA ILE A 109 15.53 26.83 23.95
C ILE A 109 14.06 26.71 23.54
N ARG A 110 13.36 25.70 24.03
CA ARG A 110 11.92 25.52 23.82
C ARG A 110 11.20 26.73 24.43
N SER A 111 10.56 27.55 23.61
CA SER A 111 9.62 28.57 24.08
C SER A 111 8.43 27.86 24.72
N VAL A 112 8.25 28.06 26.02
CA VAL A 112 7.03 27.71 26.75
C VAL A 112 6.05 28.86 26.61
#